data_AF-A0A7C2QTN6-F1
#
_entry.id   AF-A0A7C2QTN6-F1
#
_cell.length_a   1.000
_cell.length_b   1.000
_cell.length_c   1.000
_cell.angle_alpha   90.00
_cell.angle_beta   90.00
_cell.angle_gamma   90.00
#
_symmetry.space_group_name_H-M   'P 1'
#
loop_
_entity.id
_entity.type
_entity.pdbx_description
1 polymer ?
#
loop_
_entity_poly.entity_id
_entity_poly.type
_entity_poly.pdbx_seq_one_letter_code
_entity_poly.pdbx_strand_id
1 'polypeptide(L)'
;MERKLYPLKFKPILKDKIWGGSRLREVLGKEASDRAGESWEISGVSGDISVVENGFLAGNDLTELVEVYMGDLVGEHIYEQFGLEFPLLIKFIDANDFLSIQVHPGDELARERHNSFGKTEMWYIVEAEADGQLIAGFNREMDRDTYLEHLQRGTLKEIVNFERVKKGDIYYMPSGRIHAIGAGVLLAEIQQTSDVTYRIYDWDR
;
A
#
# COMPACT_ATOMS: atom_id res chain seq x y z
N MET A 1 27.03 -10.25 27.18
CA MET A 1 27.02 -10.50 25.72
C MET A 1 26.56 -9.23 25.05
N GLU A 2 27.33 -8.75 24.08
CA GLU A 2 27.00 -7.55 23.31
C GLU A 2 25.77 -7.87 22.44
N ARG A 3 24.64 -7.21 22.71
CA ARG A 3 23.38 -7.41 21.98
C ARG A 3 23.45 -6.56 20.70
N LYS A 4 23.88 -7.17 19.59
CA LYS A 4 23.93 -6.51 18.27
C LYS A 4 22.61 -6.66 17.53
N LEU A 5 22.30 -5.71 16.65
CA LEU A 5 21.21 -5.85 15.69
C LEU A 5 21.39 -7.11 14.84
N TYR A 6 20.27 -7.69 14.43
CA TYR A 6 20.18 -8.94 13.68
C TYR A 6 19.02 -8.81 12.67
N PRO A 7 18.90 -9.72 11.68
CA PRO A 7 17.76 -9.71 10.76
C PRO A 7 16.43 -9.80 11.53
N LEU A 8 15.69 -8.69 11.54
CA LEU A 8 14.40 -8.57 12.19
C LEU A 8 13.32 -9.18 11.30
N LYS A 9 12.48 -10.02 11.90
CA LYS A 9 11.22 -10.47 11.33
C LYS A 9 10.10 -9.79 12.09
N PHE A 10 9.05 -9.39 11.38
CA PHE A 10 7.90 -8.73 11.96
C PHE A 10 6.67 -9.61 11.83
N LYS A 11 5.77 -9.54 12.81
CA LYS A 11 4.45 -10.17 12.72
C LYS A 11 3.62 -9.41 11.69
N PRO A 12 3.09 -10.07 10.64
CA PRO A 12 2.23 -9.41 9.67
C PRO A 12 0.94 -8.90 10.32
N ILE A 13 0.48 -7.72 9.92
CA ILE A 13 -0.83 -7.19 10.31
C ILE A 13 -1.81 -7.48 9.18
N LEU A 14 -2.71 -8.43 9.43
CA LEU A 14 -3.67 -8.91 8.43
C LEU A 14 -4.97 -8.10 8.52
N LYS A 15 -5.48 -7.64 7.37
CA LYS A 15 -6.70 -6.85 7.29
C LYS A 15 -7.69 -7.46 6.31
N ASP A 16 -8.88 -7.80 6.83
CA ASP A 16 -10.01 -8.19 6.02
C ASP A 16 -10.55 -6.99 5.23
N LYS A 17 -10.97 -7.24 3.98
CA LYS A 17 -11.55 -6.23 3.10
C LYS A 17 -12.77 -6.81 2.39
N ILE A 18 -13.65 -5.94 1.89
CA ILE A 18 -14.82 -6.38 1.10
C ILE A 18 -14.40 -7.02 -0.23
N TRP A 19 -13.27 -6.58 -0.77
CA TRP A 19 -12.68 -7.04 -2.02
C TRP A 19 -11.57 -8.09 -1.81
N GLY A 20 -11.29 -8.48 -0.56
CA GLY A 20 -10.21 -9.40 -0.23
C GLY A 20 -10.52 -10.85 -0.60
N GLY A 21 -9.48 -11.68 -0.66
CA GLY A 21 -9.56 -13.09 -1.04
C GLY A 21 -8.75 -14.01 -0.14
N SER A 22 -8.41 -15.19 -0.67
CA SER A 22 -7.67 -16.24 0.02
C SER A 22 -6.22 -16.41 -0.46
N ARG A 23 -5.74 -15.65 -1.45
CA ARG A 23 -4.40 -15.85 -2.05
C ARG A 23 -3.28 -15.51 -1.08
N LEU A 24 -3.51 -14.62 -0.11
CA LEU A 24 -2.55 -14.40 0.98
C LEU A 24 -2.25 -15.70 1.75
N ARG A 25 -3.26 -16.54 1.96
CA ARG A 25 -3.09 -17.85 2.59
C ARG A 25 -2.58 -18.89 1.60
N GLU A 26 -3.20 -18.99 0.43
CA GLU A 26 -2.96 -20.09 -0.52
C GLU A 26 -1.63 -19.96 -1.26
N VAL A 27 -1.25 -18.74 -1.65
CA VAL A 27 -0.02 -18.46 -2.41
C VAL A 27 1.14 -18.11 -1.49
N LEU A 28 0.90 -17.27 -0.48
CA LEU A 28 1.97 -16.78 0.41
C LEU A 28 2.07 -17.55 1.74
N GLY A 29 1.19 -18.51 2.00
CA GLY A 29 1.23 -19.34 3.20
C GLY A 29 0.94 -18.57 4.50
N LYS A 30 0.27 -17.42 4.42
CA LYS A 30 -0.04 -16.60 5.61
C LYS A 30 -1.20 -17.18 6.41
N GLU A 31 -1.20 -16.95 7.72
CA GLU A 31 -2.31 -17.28 8.62
C GLU A 31 -3.49 -16.30 8.47
N ALA A 32 -3.99 -16.16 7.23
CA ALA A 32 -5.00 -15.19 6.83
C ALA A 32 -6.39 -15.81 6.63
N SER A 33 -7.42 -14.97 6.77
CA SER A 33 -8.81 -15.34 6.49
C SER A 33 -9.05 -15.51 4.97
N ASP A 34 -10.23 -16.01 4.60
CA ASP A 34 -10.69 -16.07 3.19
C ASP A 34 -11.08 -14.70 2.59
N ARG A 35 -10.98 -13.63 3.39
CA ARG A 35 -11.35 -12.26 3.00
C ARG A 35 -10.22 -11.26 3.26
N ALA A 36 -9.02 -11.76 3.52
CA ALA A 36 -7.88 -10.92 3.81
C ALA A 36 -7.49 -10.18 2.52
N GLY A 37 -7.69 -8.87 2.50
CA GLY A 37 -7.32 -8.04 1.36
C GLY A 37 -5.90 -7.50 1.47
N GLU A 38 -5.40 -7.31 2.70
CA GLU A 38 -4.06 -6.76 2.93
C GLU A 38 -3.31 -7.55 4.00
N SER A 39 -2.00 -7.66 3.80
CA SER A 39 -1.04 -8.12 4.81
C SER A 39 0.06 -7.07 4.89
N TRP A 40 0.08 -6.29 5.97
CA TRP A 40 1.12 -5.29 6.19
C TRP A 40 2.32 -5.96 6.83
N GLU A 41 3.44 -5.93 6.12
CA GLU A 41 4.68 -6.63 6.50
C GLU A 41 5.57 -5.76 7.37
N ILE A 42 5.69 -4.47 7.01
CA ILE A 42 6.44 -3.46 7.76
C ILE A 42 5.64 -2.17 7.73
N SER A 43 5.28 -1.65 8.90
CA SER A 43 4.45 -0.46 9.07
C SER A 43 4.93 0.37 10.26
N GLY A 44 5.09 1.67 10.02
CA GLY A 44 5.19 2.71 11.06
C GLY A 44 3.89 3.50 11.23
N VAL A 45 2.78 3.08 10.62
CA VAL A 45 1.51 3.83 10.67
C VAL A 45 0.91 3.73 12.08
N SER A 46 0.53 4.87 12.64
CA SER A 46 -0.09 4.95 13.97
C SER A 46 -1.32 4.04 14.08
N GLY A 47 -1.38 3.23 15.14
CA GLY A 47 -2.42 2.22 15.37
C GLY A 47 -2.14 0.85 14.75
N ASP A 48 -1.22 0.76 13.78
CA ASP A 48 -0.86 -0.47 13.06
C ASP A 48 0.67 -0.56 12.92
N ILE A 49 1.40 -0.40 14.03
CA ILE A 49 2.87 -0.44 14.04
C ILE A 49 3.35 -1.89 14.08
N SER A 50 4.32 -2.24 13.24
CA SER A 50 4.89 -3.58 13.18
C SER A 50 5.65 -3.95 14.46
N VAL A 51 5.47 -5.19 14.93
CA VAL A 51 6.12 -5.73 16.13
C VAL A 51 7.07 -6.85 15.75
N VAL A 52 8.27 -6.85 16.32
CA VAL A 52 9.29 -7.87 16.05
C VAL A 52 8.84 -9.24 16.59
N GLU A 53 9.04 -10.27 15.78
CA GLU A 53 8.66 -11.65 16.07
C GLU A 53 9.81 -12.47 16.68
N ASN A 54 11.06 -12.16 16.35
CA ASN A 54 12.20 -13.03 16.62
C ASN A 54 13.29 -12.38 17.48
N GLY A 55 14.09 -13.22 18.14
CA GLY A 55 15.29 -12.80 18.87
C GLY A 55 15.01 -12.03 20.16
N PHE A 56 16.00 -11.29 20.67
CA PHE A 56 15.89 -10.61 21.97
C PHE A 56 15.08 -9.31 21.94
N LEU A 57 14.78 -8.78 20.76
CA LEU A 57 13.90 -7.63 20.51
C LEU A 57 12.46 -8.06 20.21
N ALA A 58 12.15 -9.36 20.27
CA ALA A 58 10.79 -9.84 20.06
C ALA A 58 9.82 -9.16 21.04
N GLY A 59 8.71 -8.64 20.51
CA GLY A 59 7.72 -7.88 21.26
C GLY A 59 7.90 -6.37 21.27
N ASN A 60 9.06 -5.83 20.87
CA ASN A 60 9.23 -4.40 20.65
C ASN A 60 8.60 -3.96 19.33
N ASP A 61 8.00 -2.76 19.34
CA ASP A 61 7.45 -2.16 18.13
C ASP A 61 8.53 -1.40 17.33
N LEU A 62 8.28 -1.23 16.03
CA LEU A 62 9.23 -0.62 15.11
C LEU A 62 9.62 0.81 15.52
N THR A 63 8.69 1.59 16.05
CA THR A 63 8.95 2.99 16.45
C THR A 63 9.89 3.05 17.64
N GLU A 64 9.68 2.21 18.65
CA GLU A 64 10.61 2.04 19.79
C GLU A 64 12.02 1.67 19.30
N LEU A 65 12.12 0.77 18.32
CA LEU A 65 13.41 0.37 17.77
C LEU A 65 14.11 1.49 17.01
N VAL A 66 13.37 2.30 16.24
CA VAL A 66 13.92 3.48 15.58
C VAL A 66 14.41 4.51 16.61
N GLU A 67 13.68 4.70 17.72
CA GLU A 67 14.11 5.60 18.80
C GLU A 67 15.40 5.12 19.48
N VAL A 68 15.52 3.82 19.77
CA VAL A 68 16.67 3.27 20.51
C VAL A 68 17.91 3.11 19.61
N TYR A 69 17.73 2.64 18.39
CA TYR A 69 18.84 2.28 17.49
C TYR A 69 19.11 3.34 16.41
N MET A 70 18.19 4.28 16.17
CA MET A 70 18.39 5.43 15.31
C MET A 70 18.99 5.04 13.94
N GLY A 71 20.06 5.72 13.52
CA GLY A 71 20.79 5.45 12.27
C GLY A 71 21.37 4.04 12.15
N ASP A 72 21.62 3.32 13.26
CA ASP A 72 22.09 1.92 13.19
C ASP A 72 21.00 0.98 12.65
N LEU A 73 19.72 1.32 12.82
CA LEU A 73 18.59 0.53 12.31
C LEU A 73 18.14 0.95 10.91
N VAL A 74 17.92 2.26 10.69
CA VAL A 74 17.33 2.77 9.43
C VAL A 74 18.36 3.40 8.49
N GLY A 75 19.59 3.60 8.94
CA GLY A 75 20.63 4.37 8.27
C GLY A 75 20.62 5.85 8.69
N GLU A 76 21.80 6.44 8.90
CA GLU A 76 21.96 7.83 9.37
C GLU A 76 21.17 8.84 8.53
N HIS A 77 21.29 8.76 7.20
CA HIS A 77 20.59 9.67 6.30
C HIS A 77 19.06 9.59 6.42
N ILE A 78 18.52 8.38 6.61
CA ILE A 78 17.08 8.18 6.78
C ILE A 78 16.64 8.72 8.14
N TYR A 79 17.41 8.46 9.20
CA TYR A 79 17.10 8.98 10.52
C TYR A 79 17.16 10.51 10.59
N GLU A 80 18.14 11.15 9.94
CA GLU A 80 18.22 12.60 9.83
C GLU A 80 17.00 13.22 9.13
N GLN A 81 16.47 12.55 8.11
CA GLN A 81 15.35 13.05 7.31
C GLN A 81 13.99 12.79 7.97
N PHE A 82 13.79 11.61 8.56
CA PHE A 82 12.48 11.15 9.03
C PHE A 82 12.35 11.02 10.56
N GLY A 83 13.48 11.09 11.29
CA GLY A 83 13.50 10.95 12.74
C GLY A 83 12.93 9.61 13.20
N LEU A 84 11.92 9.67 14.07
CA LEU A 84 11.27 8.50 14.63
C LEU A 84 10.27 7.83 13.68
N GLU A 85 9.85 8.53 12.63
CA GLU A 85 8.85 8.00 11.70
C GLU A 85 9.53 7.10 10.67
N PHE A 86 9.22 5.80 10.69
CA PHE A 86 9.67 4.90 9.64
C PHE A 86 9.05 5.33 8.29
N PRO A 87 9.82 5.50 7.20
CA PRO A 87 9.34 6.23 6.02
C PRO A 87 8.46 5.42 5.06
N LEU A 88 8.40 4.09 5.21
CA LEU A 88 7.68 3.21 4.28
C LEU A 88 6.60 2.35 4.97
N LEU A 89 5.55 2.04 4.20
CA LEU A 89 4.64 0.94 4.47
C LEU A 89 4.82 -0.11 3.37
N ILE A 90 5.09 -1.35 3.78
CA ILE A 90 5.28 -2.49 2.87
C ILE A 90 4.17 -3.48 3.14
N LYS A 91 3.43 -3.87 2.08
CA LYS A 91 2.29 -4.77 2.22
C LYS A 91 2.11 -5.67 1.00
N PHE A 92 1.39 -6.78 1.20
CA PHE A 92 0.77 -7.53 0.11
C PHE A 92 -0.71 -7.16 0.01
N ILE A 93 -1.23 -7.09 -1.21
CA ILE A 93 -2.63 -6.89 -1.52
C ILE A 93 -3.14 -8.08 -2.34
N ASP A 94 -4.24 -8.70 -1.89
CA ASP A 94 -4.99 -9.70 -2.65
C ASP A 94 -6.35 -9.14 -3.06
N ALA A 95 -6.48 -8.78 -4.34
CA ALA A 95 -7.71 -8.29 -4.92
C ALA A 95 -8.51 -9.45 -5.52
N ASN A 96 -9.56 -9.87 -4.83
CA ASN A 96 -10.56 -10.82 -5.33
C ASN A 96 -11.74 -10.11 -6.02
N ASP A 97 -11.92 -8.83 -5.73
CA ASP A 97 -12.79 -7.91 -6.47
C ASP A 97 -12.03 -6.61 -6.69
N PHE A 98 -12.58 -5.71 -7.52
CA PHE A 98 -12.00 -4.39 -7.73
C PHE A 98 -11.87 -3.62 -6.41
N LEU A 99 -10.75 -2.92 -6.24
CA LEU A 99 -10.65 -1.85 -5.25
C LEU A 99 -11.32 -0.59 -5.79
N SER A 100 -11.68 0.34 -4.90
CA SER A 100 -12.19 1.64 -5.31
C SER A 100 -11.23 2.36 -6.27
N ILE A 101 -11.79 3.07 -7.26
CA ILE A 101 -11.04 4.09 -7.99
C ILE A 101 -10.67 5.18 -6.99
N GLN A 102 -9.38 5.48 -6.88
CA GLN A 102 -8.85 6.33 -5.84
C GLN A 102 -7.68 7.18 -6.31
N VAL A 103 -7.34 8.18 -5.50
CA VAL A 103 -6.16 9.01 -5.68
C VAL A 103 -5.53 9.32 -4.33
N HIS A 104 -4.20 9.40 -4.32
CA HIS A 104 -3.42 9.69 -3.14
C HIS A 104 -2.85 11.11 -3.18
N PRO A 105 -2.85 11.86 -2.05
CA PRO A 105 -2.21 13.16 -1.98
C PRO A 105 -0.67 13.06 -2.02
N GLY A 106 -0.03 14.12 -2.51
CA GLY A 106 1.40 14.36 -2.27
C GLY A 106 1.65 14.92 -0.86
N ASP A 107 2.92 15.09 -0.48
CA ASP A 107 3.33 15.42 0.89
C ASP A 107 2.72 16.74 1.41
N GLU A 108 2.69 17.79 0.60
CA GLU A 108 2.15 19.11 1.02
C GLU A 108 0.66 19.00 1.42
N LEU A 109 -0.16 18.42 0.55
CA LEU A 109 -1.60 18.29 0.79
C LEU A 109 -1.90 17.29 1.92
N ALA A 110 -1.11 16.22 2.02
CA ALA A 110 -1.25 15.24 3.09
C ALA A 110 -0.90 15.84 4.46
N ARG A 111 0.16 16.66 4.52
CA ARG A 111 0.56 17.39 5.71
C ARG A 111 -0.50 18.39 6.13
N GLU A 112 -0.98 19.22 5.19
CA GLU A 112 -1.98 20.24 5.45
C GLU A 112 -3.28 19.67 6.02
N ARG A 113 -3.77 18.55 5.45
CA ARG A 113 -5.12 18.04 5.76
C ARG A 113 -5.16 16.90 6.76
N HIS A 114 -4.09 16.12 6.87
CA HIS A 114 -4.06 14.88 7.65
C HIS A 114 -2.87 14.77 8.58
N ASN A 115 -1.98 15.76 8.58
CA ASN A 115 -0.69 15.71 9.28
C ASN A 115 0.07 14.39 9.00
N SER A 116 0.10 13.97 7.74
CA SER A 116 0.68 12.71 7.28
C SER A 116 1.62 12.95 6.09
N PHE A 117 2.42 11.94 5.74
CA PHE A 117 3.12 11.92 4.45
C PHE A 117 2.13 11.77 3.30
N GLY A 118 2.57 12.18 2.11
CA GLY A 118 1.95 11.79 0.86
C GLY A 118 2.02 10.28 0.67
N LYS A 119 1.41 9.81 -0.40
CA LYS A 119 1.35 8.38 -0.70
C LYS A 119 1.63 8.11 -2.16
N THR A 120 2.93 8.14 -2.47
CA THR A 120 3.49 7.50 -3.66
C THR A 120 3.75 6.03 -3.38
N GLU A 121 3.51 5.20 -4.40
CA GLU A 121 3.54 3.74 -4.33
C GLU A 121 4.34 3.13 -5.48
N MET A 122 4.77 1.89 -5.26
CA MET A 122 5.24 0.98 -6.29
C MET A 122 4.57 -0.38 -6.07
N TRP A 123 4.08 -0.97 -7.15
CA TRP A 123 3.48 -2.29 -7.16
C TRP A 123 4.32 -3.28 -7.95
N TYR A 124 4.58 -4.43 -7.35
CA TYR A 124 5.14 -5.60 -8.02
C TYR A 124 4.09 -6.71 -8.07
N ILE A 125 3.75 -7.19 -9.27
CA ILE A 125 2.73 -8.21 -9.46
C ILE A 125 3.31 -9.58 -9.11
N VAL A 126 2.91 -10.11 -7.96
CA VAL A 126 3.36 -11.42 -7.47
C VAL A 126 2.68 -12.54 -8.23
N GLU A 127 1.37 -12.38 -8.48
CA GLU A 127 0.55 -13.29 -9.25
C GLU A 127 -0.65 -12.54 -9.85
N ALA A 128 -1.10 -12.97 -11.03
CA ALA A 128 -2.28 -12.42 -11.68
C ALA A 128 -3.00 -13.51 -12.47
N GLU A 129 -4.33 -13.47 -12.43
CA GLU A 129 -5.19 -14.27 -13.31
C GLU A 129 -5.12 -13.77 -14.76
N ALA A 130 -5.66 -14.55 -15.71
CA ALA A 130 -5.55 -14.26 -17.14
C ALA A 130 -6.20 -12.92 -17.56
N ASP A 131 -7.19 -12.48 -16.80
CA ASP A 131 -7.89 -11.20 -16.94
C ASP A 131 -7.55 -10.18 -15.84
N GLY A 132 -6.53 -10.49 -15.02
CA GLY A 132 -5.99 -9.58 -14.01
C GLY A 132 -5.58 -8.25 -14.63
N GLN A 133 -6.06 -7.16 -14.04
CA GLN A 133 -5.87 -5.81 -14.57
C GLN A 133 -5.79 -4.76 -13.48
N LEU A 134 -5.26 -3.60 -13.85
CA LEU A 134 -5.18 -2.41 -13.02
C LEU A 134 -5.83 -1.23 -13.74
N ILE A 135 -6.24 -0.23 -12.99
CA ILE A 135 -6.45 1.12 -13.51
C ILE A 135 -5.22 1.96 -13.18
N ALA A 136 -4.61 2.57 -14.18
CA ALA A 136 -3.42 3.41 -14.03
C ALA A 136 -3.54 4.70 -14.86
N GLY A 137 -4.14 5.73 -14.26
CA GLY A 137 -4.38 7.03 -14.88
C GLY A 137 -5.57 7.06 -15.83
N PHE A 138 -5.60 8.08 -16.67
CA PHE A 138 -6.61 8.26 -17.72
C PHE A 138 -6.11 7.69 -19.04
N ASN A 139 -7.02 7.22 -19.90
CA ASN A 139 -6.71 6.65 -21.22
C ASN A 139 -6.40 7.69 -22.29
N ARG A 140 -6.49 8.98 -21.93
CA ARG A 140 -6.22 10.15 -22.77
C ARG A 140 -5.84 11.33 -21.88
N GLU A 141 -5.32 12.40 -22.48
CA GLU A 141 -5.18 13.68 -21.77
C GLU A 141 -6.52 14.11 -21.18
N MET A 142 -6.50 14.60 -19.95
CA MET A 142 -7.71 14.86 -19.18
C MET A 142 -7.67 16.25 -18.56
N ASP A 143 -8.78 16.96 -18.67
CA ASP A 143 -9.05 18.20 -17.97
C ASP A 143 -10.11 18.01 -16.87
N ARG A 144 -10.24 19.02 -16.01
CA ARG A 144 -11.16 18.98 -14.86
C ARG A 144 -12.62 18.89 -15.27
N ASP A 145 -13.04 19.62 -16.28
CA ASP A 145 -14.46 19.75 -16.65
C ASP A 145 -14.95 18.44 -17.27
N THR A 146 -14.16 17.86 -18.19
CA THR A 146 -14.40 16.54 -18.76
C THR A 146 -14.44 15.45 -17.67
N TYR A 147 -13.49 15.46 -16.74
CA TYR A 147 -13.48 14.53 -15.60
C TYR A 147 -14.75 14.65 -14.75
N LEU A 148 -15.16 15.88 -14.41
CA LEU A 148 -16.35 16.12 -13.58
C LEU A 148 -17.64 15.71 -14.30
N GLU A 149 -17.73 15.88 -15.63
CA GLU A 149 -18.87 15.39 -16.41
C GLU A 149 -18.98 13.87 -16.28
N HIS A 150 -17.91 13.13 -16.54
CA HIS A 150 -17.91 11.66 -16.43
C HIS A 150 -18.19 11.18 -15.00
N LEU A 151 -17.67 11.88 -14.00
CA LEU A 151 -17.94 11.60 -12.58
C LEU A 151 -19.43 11.75 -12.27
N GLN A 152 -20.05 12.87 -12.65
CA GLN A 152 -21.47 13.15 -12.40
C GLN A 152 -22.41 12.20 -13.14
N ARG A 153 -22.00 11.72 -14.31
CA ARG A 153 -22.77 10.79 -15.14
C ARG A 153 -22.54 9.32 -14.79
N GLY A 154 -21.62 9.00 -13.88
CA GLY A 154 -21.26 7.62 -13.54
C GLY A 154 -20.51 6.88 -14.65
N THR A 155 -19.84 7.60 -15.56
CA THR A 155 -19.16 7.04 -16.73
C THR A 155 -17.63 7.12 -16.62
N LEU A 156 -17.08 7.15 -15.40
CA LEU A 156 -15.61 7.18 -15.17
C LEU A 156 -14.87 6.04 -15.87
N LYS A 157 -15.48 4.86 -15.98
CA LYS A 157 -14.88 3.67 -16.62
C LYS A 157 -14.50 3.94 -18.09
N GLU A 158 -15.13 4.90 -18.74
CA GLU A 158 -14.87 5.26 -20.14
C GLU A 158 -13.60 6.09 -20.33
N ILE A 159 -13.10 6.72 -19.26
CA ILE A 159 -11.96 7.65 -19.33
C ILE A 159 -10.72 7.18 -18.58
N VAL A 160 -10.82 6.12 -17.79
CA VAL A 160 -9.69 5.51 -17.09
C VAL A 160 -8.92 4.55 -17.99
N ASN A 161 -7.62 4.40 -17.72
CA ASN A 161 -6.75 3.49 -18.46
C ASN A 161 -6.69 2.13 -17.77
N PHE A 162 -7.19 1.08 -18.43
CA PHE A 162 -7.08 -0.30 -17.97
C PHE A 162 -5.82 -0.95 -18.53
N GLU A 163 -5.00 -1.50 -17.67
CA GLU A 163 -3.76 -2.20 -18.00
C GLU A 163 -3.89 -3.67 -17.60
N ARG A 164 -3.71 -4.59 -18.54
CA ARG A 164 -3.60 -6.02 -18.21
C ARG A 164 -2.24 -6.28 -17.58
N VAL A 165 -2.23 -7.10 -16.53
CA VAL A 165 -1.00 -7.41 -15.80
C VAL A 165 -0.68 -8.89 -15.83
N LYS A 166 0.59 -9.20 -15.65
CA LYS A 166 1.08 -10.56 -15.41
C LYS A 166 2.12 -10.56 -14.30
N LYS A 167 2.39 -11.76 -13.79
CA LYS A 167 3.44 -12.00 -12.79
C LYS A 167 4.77 -11.39 -13.25
N GLY A 168 5.39 -10.64 -12.34
CA GLY A 168 6.68 -10.00 -12.54
C GLY A 168 6.60 -8.56 -13.07
N ASP A 169 5.42 -8.08 -13.48
CA ASP A 169 5.27 -6.67 -13.88
C ASP A 169 5.47 -5.72 -12.69
N ILE A 170 5.96 -4.52 -12.97
CA ILE A 170 6.22 -3.47 -11.97
C ILE A 170 5.56 -2.18 -12.42
N TYR A 171 4.88 -1.52 -11.50
CA TYR A 171 4.18 -0.26 -11.73
C TYR A 171 4.60 0.78 -10.70
N TYR A 172 5.04 1.94 -11.16
CA TYR A 172 5.25 3.10 -10.31
C TYR A 172 4.00 3.99 -10.32
N MET A 173 3.45 4.22 -9.14
CA MET A 173 2.23 5.01 -8.92
C MET A 173 2.57 6.29 -8.14
N PRO A 174 2.89 7.39 -8.84
CA PRO A 174 3.12 8.65 -8.17
C PRO A 174 1.83 9.18 -7.54
N SER A 175 1.94 9.85 -6.40
CA SER A 175 0.81 10.59 -5.82
C SER A 175 0.16 11.53 -6.85
N GLY A 176 -1.16 11.69 -6.76
CA GLY A 176 -1.97 12.43 -7.73
C GLY A 176 -2.43 11.62 -8.95
N ARG A 177 -1.90 10.42 -9.20
CA ARG A 177 -2.41 9.53 -10.26
C ARG A 177 -3.66 8.79 -9.78
N ILE A 178 -4.75 8.88 -10.54
CA ILE A 178 -5.93 8.04 -10.32
C ILE A 178 -5.57 6.59 -10.64
N HIS A 179 -5.93 5.67 -9.77
CA HIS A 179 -5.65 4.25 -9.95
C HIS A 179 -6.67 3.36 -9.23
N ALA A 180 -6.64 2.08 -9.54
CA ALA A 180 -7.33 1.02 -8.81
C ALA A 180 -6.65 -0.33 -9.10
N ILE A 181 -6.74 -1.26 -8.16
CA ILE A 181 -6.33 -2.65 -8.39
C ILE A 181 -7.57 -3.45 -8.76
N GLY A 182 -7.54 -4.14 -9.90
CA GLY A 182 -8.63 -4.99 -10.36
C GLY A 182 -8.62 -6.37 -9.72
N ALA A 183 -9.71 -7.10 -9.90
CA ALA A 183 -9.85 -8.48 -9.43
C ALA A 183 -8.78 -9.40 -10.06
N GLY A 184 -8.44 -10.47 -9.35
CA GLY A 184 -7.51 -11.49 -9.82
C GLY A 184 -6.04 -11.09 -9.69
N VAL A 185 -5.70 -10.07 -8.89
CA VAL A 185 -4.34 -9.56 -8.73
C VAL A 185 -3.86 -9.72 -7.30
N LEU A 186 -2.73 -10.42 -7.14
CA LEU A 186 -1.93 -10.44 -5.91
C LEU A 186 -0.64 -9.64 -6.16
N LEU A 187 -0.42 -8.58 -5.38
CA LEU A 187 0.75 -7.72 -5.53
C LEU A 187 1.44 -7.42 -4.21
N ALA A 188 2.73 -7.09 -4.30
CA ALA A 188 3.48 -6.42 -3.24
C ALA A 188 3.45 -4.92 -3.51
N GLU A 189 3.08 -4.13 -2.51
CA GLU A 189 3.09 -2.68 -2.55
C GLU A 189 4.12 -2.13 -1.58
N ILE A 190 4.96 -1.24 -2.08
CA ILE A 190 5.88 -0.43 -1.29
C ILE A 190 5.43 1.02 -1.45
N GLN A 191 4.99 1.64 -0.37
CA GLN A 191 4.47 3.01 -0.36
C GLN A 191 5.14 3.83 0.74
N GLN A 192 5.01 5.16 0.67
CA GLN A 192 5.29 6.04 1.82
C GLN A 192 4.41 5.65 3.01
N THR A 193 4.86 5.91 4.25
CA THR A 193 4.06 5.67 5.48
C THR A 193 2.86 6.60 5.55
N SER A 194 1.76 6.20 4.93
CA SER A 194 0.52 6.95 4.85
C SER A 194 -0.64 6.01 4.55
N ASP A 195 -1.76 6.19 5.25
CA ASP A 195 -3.01 5.49 4.90
C ASP A 195 -4.06 6.44 4.29
N VAL A 196 -3.60 7.60 3.81
CA VAL A 196 -4.50 8.63 3.26
C VAL A 196 -4.92 8.25 1.83
N THR A 197 -6.23 8.02 1.67
CA THR A 197 -6.83 7.62 0.39
C THR A 197 -8.08 8.43 0.12
N TYR A 198 -8.12 9.10 -1.03
CA TYR A 198 -9.35 9.74 -1.52
C TYR A 198 -10.04 8.80 -2.50
N ARG A 199 -11.08 8.11 -2.04
CA ARG A 199 -11.91 7.27 -2.89
C ARG A 199 -12.82 8.14 -3.76
N ILE A 200 -12.84 7.85 -5.05
CA ILE A 200 -13.63 8.56 -6.06
C ILE A 200 -14.89 7.75 -6.39
N TYR A 201 -14.75 6.43 -6.59
CA TYR A 201 -15.86 5.54 -6.92
C TYR A 201 -15.56 4.11 -6.45
N ASP A 202 -16.51 3.49 -5.75
CA ASP A 202 -16.36 2.15 -5.16
C ASP A 202 -17.33 1.09 -5.73
N TRP A 203 -17.69 1.25 -7.00
CA TRP A 203 -18.45 0.25 -7.77
C TRP A 203 -19.87 -0.01 -7.23
N ASP A 204 -20.48 1.00 -6.61
CA ASP A 204 -21.83 0.95 -6.02
C ASP A 204 -22.01 -0.11 -4.92
N ARG A 205 -20.91 -0.51 -4.28
CA ARG A 205 -20.88 -1.46 -3.16
C ARG A 205 -21.02 -0.76 -1.81
#